data_AF-A0A7S2H300-F1
#
_entry.id   AF-A0A7S2H300-F1
#
_cell.length_a   1.000
_cell.length_b   1.000
_cell.length_c   1.000
_cell.angle_alpha   90.00
_cell.angle_beta   90.00
_cell.angle_gamma   90.00
#
_symmetry.space_group_name_H-M   'P 1'
#
loop_
_entity.id
_entity.type
_entity.pdbx_description
1 polymer ?
#
loop_
_entity_poly.entity_id
_entity_poly.type
_entity_poly.pdbx_seq_one_letter_code
_entity_poly.pdbx_strand_id
1 'polypeptide(L)'
;CGAAVAVADGMCVMGLGTDTRGSVRIPAALCGVAGFKPTQSRVPLDGCFPLSYTLDSAGPLAPSIACCAAFDAVLAGESAVSASPPPPLPVSGLRLLQPQCFLLDQLDDQVRSTYESTLAKLTAAGAI
;
A
#
# COMPACT_ATOMS: atom_id res chain seq x y z
N CYS A 1 1.97 -14.58 -3.02
CA CYS A 1 0.52 -14.40 -2.83
C CYS A 1 -0.14 -14.36 -4.20
N GLY A 2 -1.21 -15.13 -4.45
CA GLY A 2 -1.80 -15.26 -5.78
C GLY A 2 -2.34 -13.94 -6.35
N ALA A 3 -2.94 -13.09 -5.51
CA ALA A 3 -3.49 -11.81 -5.94
C ALA A 3 -2.43 -10.86 -6.52
N ALA A 4 -1.25 -10.77 -5.91
CA ALA A 4 -0.18 -9.89 -6.39
C ALA A 4 0.34 -10.34 -7.77
N VAL A 5 0.55 -11.65 -7.94
CA VAL A 5 1.01 -12.23 -9.21
C VAL A 5 -0.05 -12.08 -10.29
N ALA A 6 -1.33 -12.34 -9.96
CA ALA A 6 -2.43 -12.19 -10.91
C ALA A 6 -2.56 -10.76 -11.43
N VAL A 7 -2.34 -9.75 -10.58
CA VAL A 7 -2.29 -8.34 -11.01
C VAL A 7 -1.05 -8.05 -11.84
N ALA A 8 0.13 -8.49 -11.39
CA ALA A 8 1.39 -8.24 -12.07
C ALA A 8 1.44 -8.86 -13.48
N ASP A 9 0.85 -10.04 -13.66
CA ASP A 9 0.79 -10.76 -14.94
C ASP A 9 -0.46 -10.40 -15.77
N GLY A 10 -1.27 -9.43 -15.32
CA GLY A 10 -2.46 -8.97 -16.04
C GLY A 10 -3.62 -9.99 -16.10
N MET A 11 -3.58 -11.03 -15.26
CA MET A 11 -4.68 -12.01 -15.13
C MET A 11 -5.93 -11.38 -14.49
N CYS A 12 -5.75 -10.34 -13.67
CA CYS A 12 -6.84 -9.52 -13.15
C CYS A 12 -6.46 -8.03 -13.10
N VAL A 13 -7.47 -7.16 -13.15
CA VAL A 13 -7.27 -5.70 -13.07
C VAL A 13 -6.85 -5.27 -11.66
N MET A 14 -7.42 -5.92 -10.64
CA MET A 14 -7.17 -5.67 -9.22
C MET A 14 -7.34 -6.96 -8.44
N GLY A 15 -6.64 -7.08 -7.31
CA GLY A 15 -6.70 -8.20 -6.39
C GLY A 15 -7.10 -7.75 -4.99
N LEU A 16 -7.88 -8.57 -4.28
CA LEU A 16 -8.21 -8.37 -2.87
C LEU A 16 -7.31 -9.27 -2.01
N GLY A 17 -6.78 -8.74 -0.90
CA GLY A 17 -6.04 -9.52 0.07
C GLY A 17 -6.32 -9.07 1.50
N THR A 18 -5.81 -9.84 2.48
CA THR A 18 -5.80 -9.47 3.90
C THR A 18 -4.36 -9.25 4.36
N ASP A 19 -4.13 -8.25 5.20
CA ASP A 19 -2.81 -7.89 5.72
C ASP A 19 -2.84 -7.84 7.24
N THR A 20 -2.39 -8.92 7.86
CA THR A 20 -2.20 -9.02 9.31
C THR A 20 -0.82 -8.52 9.73
N ARG A 21 0.21 -8.87 8.94
CA ARG A 21 1.64 -8.57 9.23
C ARG A 21 2.44 -8.23 7.96
N GLY A 22 1.77 -7.76 6.93
CA GLY A 22 2.37 -7.41 5.64
C GLY A 22 1.84 -8.23 4.46
N SER A 23 0.85 -9.10 4.64
CA SER A 23 0.40 -10.05 3.60
C SER A 23 -0.23 -9.39 2.35
N VAL A 24 -0.46 -8.07 2.35
CA VAL A 24 -0.74 -7.27 1.14
C VAL A 24 0.53 -6.53 0.69
N ARG A 25 1.19 -5.81 1.60
CA ARG A 25 2.33 -4.92 1.26
C ARG A 25 3.60 -5.68 0.82
N ILE A 26 3.92 -6.80 1.47
CA ILE A 26 5.08 -7.64 1.15
C ILE A 26 4.98 -8.24 -0.25
N PRO A 27 3.92 -8.98 -0.63
CA PRO A 27 3.83 -9.52 -1.97
C PRO A 27 3.68 -8.43 -3.04
N ALA A 28 3.07 -7.29 -2.72
CA ALA A 28 3.03 -6.15 -3.63
C ALA A 28 4.44 -5.62 -3.95
N ALA A 29 5.29 -5.45 -2.93
CA ALA A 29 6.68 -5.05 -3.09
C ALA A 29 7.49 -6.08 -3.91
N LEU A 30 7.28 -7.37 -3.69
CA LEU A 30 7.98 -8.45 -4.41
C LEU A 30 7.52 -8.62 -5.86
N CYS A 31 6.25 -8.33 -6.16
CA CYS A 31 5.68 -8.46 -7.50
C CYS A 31 5.69 -7.14 -8.29
N GLY A 32 6.19 -6.03 -7.73
CA GLY A 32 6.26 -4.74 -8.41
C GLY A 32 4.89 -4.09 -8.65
N VAL A 33 3.91 -4.33 -7.78
CA VAL A 33 2.56 -3.75 -7.85
C VAL A 33 2.28 -2.87 -6.63
N ALA A 34 1.23 -2.04 -6.69
CA ALA A 34 0.77 -1.31 -5.53
C ALA A 34 -0.01 -2.24 -4.59
N GLY A 35 0.22 -2.11 -3.28
CA GLY A 35 -0.54 -2.82 -2.24
C GLY A 35 -0.80 -1.90 -1.06
N PHE A 36 -2.06 -1.76 -0.69
CA PHE A 36 -2.47 -0.84 0.37
C PHE A 36 -3.13 -1.60 1.52
N LYS A 37 -2.62 -1.41 2.74
CA LYS A 37 -3.30 -1.84 3.96
C LYS A 37 -3.99 -0.63 4.58
N PRO A 38 -5.32 -0.54 4.55
CA PRO A 38 -6.02 0.57 5.16
C PRO A 38 -5.87 0.59 6.69
N THR A 39 -6.41 1.64 7.30
CA THR A 39 -6.68 1.68 8.74
C THR A 39 -7.55 0.49 9.12
N GLN A 40 -7.26 -0.12 10.27
CA GLN A 40 -8.05 -1.23 10.76
C GLN A 40 -9.53 -0.84 10.85
N SER A 41 -10.42 -1.78 10.52
CA SER A 41 -11.88 -1.60 10.52
C SER A 41 -12.43 -0.64 9.46
N ARG A 42 -11.59 -0.09 8.56
CA ARG A 42 -12.08 0.71 7.41
C ARG A 42 -12.91 -0.13 6.44
N VAL A 43 -12.49 -1.36 6.18
CA VAL A 43 -13.19 -2.33 5.32
C VAL A 43 -13.84 -3.40 6.21
N PRO A 44 -15.14 -3.67 6.07
CA PRO A 44 -15.80 -4.77 6.79
C PRO A 44 -15.14 -6.12 6.52
N LEU A 45 -15.01 -6.95 7.54
CA LEU A 45 -14.39 -8.28 7.46
C LEU A 45 -15.42 -9.41 7.52
N ASP A 46 -16.72 -9.09 7.40
CA ASP A 46 -17.78 -10.08 7.35
C ASP A 46 -17.51 -11.12 6.25
N GLY A 47 -17.48 -12.39 6.62
CA GLY A 47 -17.14 -13.50 5.73
C GLY A 47 -15.65 -13.74 5.49
N CYS A 48 -14.75 -12.91 6.03
CA CYS A 48 -13.31 -13.19 6.02
C CYS A 48 -12.96 -14.25 7.08
N PHE A 49 -12.12 -15.22 6.73
CA PHE A 49 -11.57 -16.16 7.70
C PHE A 49 -10.55 -15.45 8.60
N PRO A 50 -10.74 -15.43 9.93
CA PRO A 50 -9.91 -14.61 10.81
C PRO A 50 -8.56 -15.27 11.08
N LEU A 51 -7.48 -14.51 10.91
CA LEU A 51 -6.15 -14.84 11.41
C LEU A 51 -5.86 -14.09 12.71
N SER A 52 -6.29 -12.84 12.82
CA SER A 52 -6.19 -12.01 14.02
C SER A 52 -7.24 -10.91 14.04
N TYR A 53 -8.12 -10.94 15.04
CA TYR A 53 -9.18 -9.94 15.20
C TYR A 53 -8.66 -8.51 15.43
N THR A 54 -7.41 -8.36 15.89
CA THR A 54 -6.82 -7.06 16.21
C THR A 54 -5.84 -6.56 15.15
N LEU A 55 -5.48 -7.38 14.18
CA LEU A 55 -4.47 -7.02 13.17
C LEU A 55 -4.97 -7.17 11.74
N ASP A 56 -6.00 -7.96 11.49
CA ASP A 56 -6.49 -8.21 10.14
C ASP A 56 -7.07 -6.92 9.53
N SER A 57 -6.73 -6.70 8.26
CA SER A 57 -7.25 -5.59 7.45
C SER A 57 -7.33 -6.05 6.00
N ALA A 58 -8.51 -5.98 5.39
CA ALA A 58 -8.68 -6.25 3.97
C ALA A 58 -8.21 -5.03 3.16
N GLY A 59 -7.49 -5.25 2.07
CA GLY A 59 -6.91 -4.18 1.29
C GLY A 59 -6.60 -4.56 -0.16
N PRO A 60 -6.50 -3.56 -1.06
CA PRO A 60 -6.32 -3.79 -2.48
C PRO A 60 -4.86 -4.03 -2.86
N LEU A 61 -4.69 -4.84 -3.90
CA LEU A 61 -3.50 -4.92 -4.75
C LEU A 61 -3.88 -4.48 -6.16
N ALA A 62 -3.13 -3.57 -6.76
CA ALA A 62 -3.46 -3.03 -8.08
C ALA A 62 -2.21 -2.54 -8.85
N PRO A 63 -2.29 -2.28 -10.17
CA PRO A 63 -1.15 -1.78 -10.95
C PRO A 63 -0.69 -0.37 -10.58
N SER A 64 -1.51 0.42 -9.86
CA SER A 64 -1.18 1.80 -9.47
C SER A 64 -1.80 2.20 -8.12
N ILE A 65 -1.24 3.25 -7.50
CA ILE A 65 -1.79 3.85 -6.28
C ILE A 65 -3.22 4.37 -6.50
N ALA A 66 -3.49 4.97 -7.66
CA ALA A 66 -4.82 5.48 -8.00
C ALA A 66 -5.86 4.34 -8.07
N CYS A 67 -5.49 3.19 -8.64
CA CYS A 67 -6.35 2.01 -8.65
C CYS A 67 -6.58 1.46 -7.23
N CYS A 68 -5.55 1.41 -6.39
CA CYS A 68 -5.73 1.03 -4.98
C CYS A 68 -6.69 1.99 -4.25
N ALA A 69 -6.56 3.31 -4.44
CA ALA A 69 -7.44 4.28 -3.81
C ALA A 69 -8.91 4.11 -4.24
N ALA A 70 -9.15 3.93 -5.55
CA ALA A 70 -10.50 3.68 -6.06
C ALA A 70 -11.09 2.37 -5.52
N PHE A 71 -10.30 1.29 -5.47
CA PHE A 71 -10.77 0.01 -4.94
C PHE A 71 -11.01 0.05 -3.44
N ASP A 72 -10.12 0.69 -2.68
CA ASP A 72 -10.27 0.92 -1.24
C ASP A 72 -11.57 1.68 -0.92
N ALA A 73 -11.90 2.73 -1.68
CA ALA A 73 -13.18 3.45 -1.54
C ALA A 73 -14.39 2.52 -1.72
N VAL A 74 -14.39 1.67 -2.75
CA VAL A 74 -15.44 0.68 -2.99
C VAL A 74 -15.54 -0.33 -1.84
N LEU A 75 -14.41 -0.84 -1.36
CA LEU A 75 -14.37 -1.82 -0.27
C LEU A 75 -14.90 -1.26 1.06
N ALA A 76 -14.71 0.04 1.32
CA ALA A 76 -15.28 0.71 2.49
C ALA A 76 -16.76 1.10 2.33
N GLY A 77 -17.39 0.81 1.19
CA GLY A 77 -18.77 1.17 0.92
C GLY A 77 -18.98 2.67 0.69
N GLU A 78 -17.94 3.41 0.27
CA GLU A 78 -18.11 4.80 -0.16
C GLU A 78 -18.89 4.86 -1.49
N SER A 79 -19.72 5.89 -1.65
CA SER A 79 -20.45 6.11 -2.91
C SER A 79 -19.48 6.32 -4.08
N ALA A 80 -19.85 5.88 -5.29
CA ALA A 80 -19.04 6.04 -6.50
C ALA A 80 -18.64 7.51 -6.79
N VAL A 81 -19.42 8.48 -6.29
CA VAL A 81 -19.13 9.92 -6.39
C VAL A 81 -17.99 10.35 -5.44
N SER A 82 -17.81 9.64 -4.32
CA SER A 82 -16.72 9.82 -3.33
C SER A 82 -15.46 9.02 -3.69
N ALA A 83 -15.58 8.00 -4.55
CA ALA A 83 -14.49 7.08 -4.89
C ALA A 83 -13.42 7.65 -5.83
N SER A 84 -13.51 8.92 -6.22
CA SER A 84 -12.42 9.58 -6.94
C SER A 84 -11.24 9.75 -5.97
N PRO A 85 -10.02 9.35 -6.34
CA PRO A 85 -8.86 9.60 -5.51
C PRO A 85 -8.74 11.10 -5.23
N PRO A 86 -8.33 11.51 -4.01
CA PRO A 86 -8.09 12.91 -3.71
C PRO A 86 -7.03 13.46 -4.67
N PRO A 87 -7.09 14.78 -4.97
CA PRO A 87 -6.08 15.38 -5.82
C PRO A 87 -4.68 15.16 -5.23
N PRO A 88 -3.64 14.98 -6.07
CA PRO A 88 -2.28 14.81 -5.58
C PRO A 88 -1.88 15.97 -4.66
N LEU A 89 -1.38 15.63 -3.47
CA LEU A 89 -0.84 16.62 -2.55
C LEU A 89 0.53 17.09 -3.07
N PRO A 90 0.84 18.39 -3.00
CA PRO A 90 2.17 18.88 -3.35
C PRO A 90 3.19 18.30 -2.37
N VAL A 91 4.32 17.81 -2.88
CA VAL A 91 5.41 17.26 -2.06
C VAL A 91 6.12 18.36 -1.28
N SER A 92 6.24 19.54 -1.87
CA SER A 92 6.85 20.71 -1.24
C SER A 92 6.16 21.07 0.07
N GLY A 93 6.92 21.10 1.16
CA GLY A 93 6.43 21.41 2.50
C GLY A 93 5.81 20.23 3.25
N LEU A 94 5.73 19.03 2.66
CA LEU A 94 5.34 17.82 3.41
C LEU A 94 6.41 17.50 4.44
N ARG A 95 5.98 17.35 5.70
CA ARG A 95 6.83 16.91 6.80
C ARG A 95 6.80 15.40 6.92
N LEU A 96 7.93 14.75 6.64
CA LEU A 96 8.05 13.29 6.70
C LEU A 96 9.00 12.88 7.82
N LEU A 97 8.57 11.92 8.64
CA LEU A 97 9.42 11.34 9.68
C LEU A 97 10.16 10.15 9.12
N GLN A 98 11.50 10.21 9.14
CA GLN A 98 12.37 9.08 8.83
C GLN A 98 12.69 8.29 10.10
N PRO A 99 12.28 7.02 10.22
CA PRO A 99 12.68 6.17 11.34
C PRO A 99 14.20 5.96 11.36
N GLN A 100 14.83 6.14 12.52
CA GLN A 100 16.27 5.91 12.74
C GLN A 100 16.46 4.71 13.68
N CYS A 101 15.78 3.60 13.40
CA CYS A 101 15.71 2.43 14.28
C CYS A 101 16.14 1.15 13.57
N PHE A 102 16.13 0.04 14.32
CA PHE A 102 16.58 -1.29 13.91
C PHE A 102 15.98 -1.83 12.59
N LEU A 103 14.89 -1.23 12.10
CA LEU A 103 14.28 -1.58 10.81
C LEU A 103 15.22 -1.35 9.61
N LEU A 104 16.22 -0.47 9.75
CA LEU A 104 17.16 -0.13 8.67
C LEU A 104 18.50 -0.88 8.75
N ASP A 105 18.74 -1.64 9.83
CA ASP A 105 20.05 -2.25 10.12
C ASP A 105 20.38 -3.38 9.14
N GLN A 106 19.37 -4.15 8.72
CA GLN A 106 19.52 -5.37 7.92
C GLN A 106 18.89 -5.25 6.52
N LEU A 107 18.92 -4.05 5.94
CA LEU A 107 18.53 -3.89 4.54
C LEU A 107 19.57 -4.53 3.63
N ASP A 108 19.08 -5.31 2.66
CA ASP A 108 19.84 -5.68 1.47
C ASP A 108 20.36 -4.43 0.73
N ASP A 109 21.51 -4.55 0.06
CA ASP A 109 22.19 -3.43 -0.57
C ASP A 109 21.34 -2.75 -1.65
N GLN A 110 20.58 -3.53 -2.44
CA GLN A 110 19.72 -2.98 -3.47
C GLN A 110 18.53 -2.22 -2.85
N VAL A 111 17.96 -2.76 -1.77
CA VAL A 111 16.87 -2.10 -1.04
C VAL A 111 17.36 -0.81 -0.39
N ARG A 112 18.55 -0.83 0.21
CA ARG A 112 19.20 0.34 0.81
C ARG A 112 19.42 1.45 -0.24
N SER A 113 20.02 1.11 -1.37
CA SER A 113 20.27 2.06 -2.45
C SER A 113 18.97 2.67 -3.00
N THR A 114 17.93 1.85 -3.19
CA THR A 114 16.62 2.32 -3.67
C THR A 114 15.95 3.24 -2.65
N TYR A 115 16.05 2.90 -1.36
CA TYR A 115 15.51 3.71 -0.28
C TYR A 115 16.18 5.09 -0.21
N GLU A 116 17.52 5.14 -0.22
CA GLU A 116 18.30 6.39 -0.21
C GLU A 116 18.01 7.26 -1.44
N SER A 117 17.94 6.66 -2.63
CA SER A 117 17.55 7.36 -3.86
C SER A 117 16.14 7.96 -3.76
N THR A 118 15.21 7.24 -3.12
CA THR A 118 13.84 7.71 -2.92
C THR A 118 13.80 8.90 -1.96
N LEU A 119 14.56 8.86 -0.86
CA LEU A 119 14.69 10.00 0.05
C LEU A 119 15.26 11.23 -0.65
N ALA A 120 16.33 11.07 -1.43
CA ALA A 120 16.93 12.17 -2.18
C ALA A 120 15.93 12.82 -3.16
N LYS A 121 15.09 12.02 -3.84
CA LYS A 121 14.02 12.52 -4.72
C LYS A 121 12.94 13.29 -3.96
N LEU A 122 12.53 12.81 -2.78
CA LEU A 122 11.54 13.49 -1.94
C LEU A 122 12.08 14.83 -1.41
N THR A 123 13.32 14.86 -0.93
CA THR A 123 13.98 16.09 -0.48
C THR A 123 14.14 17.09 -1.63
N ALA A 124 14.57 16.64 -2.81
CA ALA A 124 14.68 17.50 -4.00
C ALA A 124 13.32 18.07 -4.45
N ALA A 125 12.23 17.34 -4.19
CA ALA A 125 10.86 17.80 -4.42
C ALA A 125 10.30 18.71 -3.30
N GLY A 126 11.09 19.02 -2.27
CA GLY A 126 10.77 19.97 -1.21
C GLY A 126 10.11 19.36 0.03
N ALA A 127 10.12 18.04 0.20
CA ALA A 127 9.75 17.44 1.47
C ALA A 127 10.79 17.78 2.56
N ILE A 128 10.33 17.97 3.80
CA ILE A 128 11.12 18.39 4.97
C ILE A 128 11.00 17.40 6.13
#